data_AF-A0A8T6VRW1-F1
#
_entry.id   AF-A0A8T6VRW1-F1
#
_cell.length_a   1.000
_cell.length_b   1.000
_cell.length_c   1.000
_cell.angle_alpha   90.00
_cell.angle_beta   90.00
_cell.angle_gamma   90.00
#
_symmetry.space_group_name_H-M   'P 1'
#
loop_
_entity.id
_entity.type
_entity.pdbx_description
1 polymer ?
#
loop_
_entity_poly.entity_id
_entity_poly.type
_entity_poly.pdbx_seq_one_letter_code
_entity_poly.pdbx_strand_id
1 'polypeptide(L)'
;QTAFNLVSEAYLDNYEFIEGPLGEIDHELMIKIETDMREDLRNMIQTNAPVPQVDAQIDMILADMSEVRKVIPEFGTIAALILAVAIIS
;
A
#
# COMPACT_ATOMS: atom_id res chain seq x y z
N GLN A 1 -13.20 -11.80 6.16
CA GLN A 1 -12.40 -11.06 5.17
C GLN A 1 -12.01 -11.98 4.02
N THR A 2 -12.17 -11.57 2.76
CA THR A 2 -11.58 -12.24 1.59
C THR A 2 -10.19 -11.67 1.31
N ALA A 3 -9.34 -12.36 0.56
CA ALA A 3 -8.05 -11.82 0.14
C ALA A 3 -8.22 -10.50 -0.65
N PHE A 4 -9.25 -10.41 -1.48
CA PHE A 4 -9.54 -9.20 -2.26
C PHE A 4 -9.91 -8.01 -1.38
N ASN A 5 -10.71 -8.24 -0.33
CA ASN A 5 -11.06 -7.17 0.60
C ASN A 5 -9.82 -6.69 1.37
N LEU A 6 -8.96 -7.62 1.82
CA LEU A 6 -7.72 -7.26 2.53
C LEU A 6 -6.81 -6.37 1.69
N VAL A 7 -6.56 -6.72 0.42
CA VAL A 7 -5.69 -5.91 -0.44
C VAL A 7 -6.36 -4.58 -0.85
N SER A 8 -7.69 -4.54 -0.89
CA SER A 8 -8.43 -3.29 -1.14
C SER A 8 -8.39 -2.34 0.06
N GLU A 9 -8.53 -2.86 1.28
CA GLU A 9 -8.38 -2.11 2.54
C GLU A 9 -6.92 -1.65 2.74
N ALA A 10 -5.93 -2.48 2.40
CA ALA A 10 -4.52 -2.08 2.43
C ALA A 10 -4.23 -0.87 1.52
N TYR A 11 -4.92 -0.77 0.39
CA TYR A 11 -4.81 0.38 -0.51
C TYR A 11 -5.62 1.59 0.00
N LEU A 12 -6.95 1.46 0.09
CA LEU A 12 -7.86 2.58 0.39
C LEU A 12 -7.68 3.11 1.82
N ASP A 13 -7.58 2.21 2.80
CA ASP A 13 -7.58 2.62 4.20
C ASP A 13 -6.18 2.93 4.73
N ASN A 14 -5.13 2.69 3.93
CA ASN A 14 -3.76 2.97 4.36
C ASN A 14 -2.97 3.76 3.31
N TYR A 15 -2.68 3.18 2.14
CA TYR A 15 -1.78 3.84 1.18
C TYR A 15 -2.36 5.13 0.58
N GLU A 16 -3.67 5.18 0.28
CA GLU A 16 -4.33 6.37 -0.30
C GLU A 16 -4.08 7.65 0.53
N PHE A 17 -4.01 7.51 1.86
CA PHE A 17 -3.76 8.65 2.76
C PHE A 17 -2.38 9.29 2.62
N ILE A 18 -1.40 8.55 2.09
CA ILE A 18 -0.03 9.03 1.92
C ILE A 18 0.32 9.32 0.46
N GLU A 19 -0.57 9.03 -0.50
CA GLU A 19 -0.36 9.30 -1.93
C GLU A 19 -0.10 10.78 -2.20
N GLY A 20 -0.92 11.67 -1.66
CA GLY A 20 -0.74 13.12 -1.83
C GLY A 20 0.63 13.60 -1.35
N PRO A 21 0.96 13.40 -0.06
CA PRO A 21 2.28 13.76 0.49
C PRO A 21 3.46 13.10 -0.25
N LEU A 22 3.34 11.83 -0.63
CA LEU A 22 4.39 11.15 -1.39
C LEU A 22 4.51 11.73 -2.80
N GLY A 23 3.40 12.03 -3.46
CA GLY A 23 3.37 12.61 -4.80
C GLY A 23 4.01 13.99 -4.88
N GLU A 24 4.03 14.75 -3.79
CA GLU A 24 4.74 16.04 -3.70
C GLU A 24 6.27 15.89 -3.60
N ILE A 25 6.75 14.73 -3.13
CA ILE A 25 8.18 14.46 -2.87
C ILE A 25 8.79 13.60 -3.99
N ASP A 26 8.10 12.52 -4.34
CA ASP A 26 8.50 11.52 -5.33
C ASP A 26 7.26 10.96 -6.05
N HIS A 27 6.85 11.66 -7.10
CA HIS A 27 5.67 11.31 -7.89
C HIS A 27 5.80 9.97 -8.63
N GLU A 28 7.02 9.61 -9.05
CA GLU A 28 7.25 8.34 -9.74
C GLU A 28 7.09 7.16 -8.78
N LEU A 29 7.66 7.26 -7.58
CA LEU A 29 7.47 6.26 -6.52
C LEU A 29 6.00 6.14 -6.11
N MET A 30 5.30 7.28 -6.00
CA MET A 30 3.86 7.32 -5.70
C MET A 30 3.03 6.52 -6.71
N ILE A 31 3.18 6.82 -8.01
CA ILE A 31 2.43 6.14 -9.09
C ILE A 31 2.77 4.64 -9.13
N LYS A 32 4.05 4.31 -8.94
CA LYS A 32 4.50 2.92 -8.95
C LYS A 32 3.74 2.10 -7.91
N ILE A 33 3.75 2.55 -6.66
CA ILE A 33 3.08 1.86 -5.57
C ILE A 33 1.56 1.86 -5.79
N GLU A 34 0.97 2.97 -6.23
CA GLU A 34 -0.47 3.04 -6.53
C GLU A 34 -0.85 1.94 -7.52
N THR A 35 -0.10 1.80 -8.61
CA THR A 35 -0.34 0.78 -9.63
C THR A 35 -0.16 -0.63 -9.06
N ASP A 36 0.95 -0.86 -8.36
CA ASP A 36 1.28 -2.16 -7.77
C ASP A 36 0.21 -2.64 -6.76
N MET A 37 -0.37 -1.72 -5.97
CA MET A 37 -1.38 -2.03 -4.95
C MET A 37 -2.82 -2.00 -5.49
N ARG A 38 -3.23 -0.91 -6.17
CA ARG A 38 -4.62 -0.67 -6.62
C ARG A 38 -4.99 -1.54 -7.81
N GLU A 39 -4.04 -1.83 -8.70
CA GLU A 39 -4.29 -2.53 -9.95
C GLU A 39 -3.71 -3.94 -9.91
N ASP A 40 -2.40 -4.07 -9.83
CA ASP A 40 -1.72 -5.35 -10.08
C ASP A 40 -2.04 -6.39 -9.01
N LEU A 41 -1.80 -6.08 -7.73
CA LEU A 41 -2.08 -7.01 -6.64
C LEU A 41 -3.58 -7.41 -6.59
N ARG A 42 -4.48 -6.45 -6.80
CA ARG A 42 -5.93 -6.71 -6.82
C ARG A 42 -6.33 -7.61 -8.00
N ASN A 43 -5.78 -7.36 -9.18
CA ASN A 43 -6.01 -8.20 -10.36
C ASN A 43 -5.46 -9.62 -10.16
N MET A 44 -4.27 -9.77 -9.56
CA MET A 44 -3.69 -11.08 -9.25
C MET A 44 -4.59 -11.89 -8.31
N ILE A 45 -5.15 -11.26 -7.28
CA ILE A 45 -6.10 -11.93 -6.38
C ILE A 45 -7.40 -12.32 -7.12
N GLN A 46 -7.97 -11.43 -7.92
CA GLN A 46 -9.22 -11.71 -8.65
C GLN A 46 -9.06 -12.81 -9.70
N THR A 47 -7.89 -12.92 -10.30
CA THR A 47 -7.58 -13.91 -11.34
C THR A 47 -7.02 -15.22 -10.78
N ASN A 48 -6.93 -15.35 -9.45
CA ASN A 48 -6.33 -16.51 -8.77
C ASN A 48 -4.90 -16.80 -9.27
N ALA A 49 -4.07 -15.76 -9.38
CA ALA A 49 -2.67 -15.91 -9.71
C ALA A 49 -1.96 -16.89 -8.74
N PRO A 50 -0.92 -17.60 -9.19
CA PRO A 50 -0.15 -18.49 -8.32
C PRO A 50 0.39 -17.77 -7.09
N VAL A 51 0.27 -18.40 -5.91
CA VAL A 51 0.73 -17.85 -4.63
C VAL A 51 2.16 -17.28 -4.69
N PRO A 52 3.16 -17.96 -5.28
CA PRO A 52 4.52 -17.40 -5.36
C PRO A 52 4.63 -16.10 -6.15
N GLN A 53 3.73 -15.85 -7.11
CA GLN A 53 3.70 -14.59 -7.84
C GLN A 53 3.08 -13.49 -6.98
N VAL A 54 2.00 -13.80 -6.26
CA VAL A 54 1.37 -12.86 -5.32
C VAL A 54 2.36 -12.46 -4.23
N ASP A 55 3.09 -13.41 -3.67
CA ASP A 55 4.14 -13.14 -2.67
C ASP A 55 5.24 -12.23 -3.22
N ALA A 56 5.70 -12.47 -4.45
CA ALA A 56 6.69 -11.62 -5.10
C ALA A 56 6.18 -10.19 -5.33
N GLN A 57 4.91 -10.02 -5.70
CA GLN A 57 4.30 -8.69 -5.83
C GLN A 57 4.26 -7.95 -4.48
N ILE A 58 3.89 -8.67 -3.41
CA ILE A 58 3.88 -8.11 -2.05
C ILE A 58 5.30 -7.70 -1.62
N ASP A 59 6.31 -8.52 -1.89
CA ASP A 59 7.70 -8.20 -1.56
C ASP A 59 8.19 -6.93 -2.27
N MET A 60 7.81 -6.73 -3.54
CA MET A 60 8.13 -5.51 -4.28
C MET A 60 7.46 -4.28 -3.64
N ILE A 61 6.16 -4.36 -3.32
CA ILE A 61 5.43 -3.28 -2.64
C ILE A 61 6.11 -2.93 -1.31
N LEU A 62 6.49 -3.94 -0.51
CA LEU A 62 7.16 -3.74 0.77
C LEU A 62 8.54 -3.09 0.64
N ALA A 63 9.28 -3.39 -0.43
CA ALA A 63 10.54 -2.74 -0.73
C ALA A 63 10.35 -1.26 -1.04
N ASP A 64 9.38 -0.91 -1.90
CA ASP A 64 9.07 0.48 -2.22
C ASP A 64 8.57 1.25 -0.99
N MET A 65 7.70 0.64 -0.16
CA MET A 65 7.30 1.20 1.14
C MET A 65 8.50 1.51 2.05
N SER A 66 9.59 0.77 1.92
CA SER A 66 10.81 1.06 2.67
C SER A 66 11.56 2.28 2.16
N GLU A 67 11.44 2.62 0.88
CA GLU A 67 11.95 3.88 0.33
C GLU A 67 11.06 5.06 0.75
N VAL A 68 9.74 4.88 0.74
CA VAL A 68 8.79 5.90 1.22
C VAL A 68 9.11 6.33 2.66
N ARG A 69 9.41 5.37 3.55
CA ARG A 69 9.80 5.67 4.95
C ARG A 69 11.07 6.53 5.09
N LYS A 70 11.95 6.54 4.09
CA LYS A 70 13.18 7.37 4.13
C LYS A 70 12.90 8.81 3.72
N VAL A 71 11.90 9.01 2.86
CA VAL A 71 11.57 10.33 2.28
C VAL A 71 10.44 11.04 3.01
N ILE A 72 9.60 10.30 3.74
CA ILE A 72 8.55 10.86 4.62
C ILE A 72 8.87 10.48 6.08
N PRO A 73 9.63 11.31 6.81
CA PRO A 73 9.96 11.10 8.23
C PRO A 73 8.72 11.10 9.14
N GLU A 74 7.62 11.75 8.71
CA GLU A 74 6.36 11.88 9.44
C GLU A 74 5.39 10.69 9.25
N PHE A 75 5.86 9.58 8.67
CA PHE A 75 5.13 8.31 8.64
C PHE A 75 4.56 7.91 10.01
N GLY A 76 5.19 8.36 11.10
CA GLY A 76 4.77 8.08 12.47
C GLY A 76 3.56 8.89 12.98
N THR A 77 3.19 10.02 12.39
CA THR A 77 2.12 10.90 12.93
C THR A 77 0.79 10.76 12.20
N ILE A 78 0.80 10.68 10.87
CA ILE A 78 -0.44 10.53 10.08
C ILE A 78 -0.93 9.07 10.12
N ALA A 79 -0.04 8.09 9.95
CA ALA A 79 -0.40 6.68 10.04
C ALA A 79 -0.78 6.24 11.46
N ALA A 80 -0.22 6.86 12.52
CA ALA A 80 -0.63 6.59 13.90
C ALA A 80 -2.05 7.09 14.22
N LEU A 81 -2.50 8.18 13.57
CA LEU A 81 -3.89 8.65 13.70
C LEU A 81 -4.88 7.69 13.03
N ILE A 82 -4.51 7.11 11.88
CA ILE A 82 -5.34 6.13 11.16
C ILE A 82 -5.35 4.76 11.89
N LEU A 83 -4.19 4.30 12.36
CA LEU A 83 -4.05 3.05 13.11
C LEU A 83 -4.78 3.08 14.47
N ALA A 84 -4.84 4.23 15.15
CA ALA A 84 -5.54 4.37 16.42
C ALA A 84 -7.07 4.24 16.29
N VAL A 85 -7.63 4.54 15.11
CA VAL A 85 -9.07 4.33 14.85
C VAL A 85 -9.32 2.84 14.56
N ALA A 86 -8.48 2.19 13.75
CA ALA A 86 -8.67 0.79 13.34
C ALA A 86 -8.51 -0.25 14.47
N ILE A 87 -7.77 0.06 15.55
CA ILE A 87 -7.60 -0.85 16.70
C ILE A 87 -8.77 -0.74 17.70
N ILE A 88 -9.56 0.34 17.67
CA ILE A 88 -10.65 0.60 18.61
C ILE A 88 -12.04 0.28 18.01
N SER A 89 -12.15 0.18 16.67
CA SER A 89 -13.39 -0.15 15.96
C SER A 89 -13.55 -1.63 15.63
#